data_AF-B3G1L6-F1
#
_entry.id   AF-B3G1L6-F1
#
_cell.length_a   1.000
_cell.length_b   1.000
_cell.length_c   1.000
_cell.angle_alpha   90.00
_cell.angle_beta   90.00
_cell.angle_gamma   90.00
#
_symmetry.space_group_name_H-M   'P 1'
#
loop_
_entity.id
_entity.type
_entity.pdbx_description
1 polymer ?
#
loop_
_entity_poly.entity_id
_entity_poly.type
_entity_poly.pdbx_seq_one_letter_code
_entity_poly.pdbx_strand_id
1 'polypeptide(L)' 'MKPDASNHNPDPRYLRGLYEGAGLKQEEAARRIGITARALRNYVSETAGREAPYPVQFALECLANES' A
#
# COMPACT_ATOMS: atom_id res chain seq x y z
N MET A 1 9.14 -2.89 12.11
CA MET A 1 9.61 -1.53 11.73
C MET A 1 9.04 -0.50 12.67
N LYS A 2 9.71 0.66 12.84
CA LYS A 2 9.17 1.79 13.60
C LYS A 2 8.49 2.76 12.61
N PRO A 3 7.22 3.15 12.82
CA PRO A 3 6.56 4.12 11.96
C PRO A 3 7.23 5.49 12.05
N ASP A 4 7.42 6.15 10.91
CA ASP A 4 7.93 7.50 10.77
C ASP A 4 7.28 8.19 9.55
N ALA A 5 6.41 9.16 9.84
CA ALA A 5 5.61 9.84 8.83
C ALA A 5 6.44 10.75 7.91
N SER A 6 7.69 11.11 8.26
CA SER A 6 8.55 11.84 7.33
C SER A 6 8.99 11.01 6.13
N ASN A 7 8.79 9.69 6.17
CA ASN A 7 9.06 8.76 5.06
C ASN A 7 7.84 8.54 4.15
N HIS A 8 6.79 9.37 4.27
CA HIS A 8 5.58 9.23 3.46
C HIS A 8 5.89 9.43 1.98
N ASN A 9 5.69 8.35 1.21
CA ASN A 9 5.78 8.27 -0.24
C ASN A 9 4.42 7.82 -0.80
N PRO A 10 3.55 8.76 -1.22
CA PRO A 10 2.24 8.43 -1.77
C PRO A 10 2.28 7.95 -3.23
N ASP A 11 3.44 7.71 -3.84
CA ASP A 11 3.54 7.26 -5.24
C ASP A 11 2.76 5.93 -5.44
N PRO A 12 1.74 5.91 -6.32
CA PRO A 12 0.96 4.72 -6.65
C PRO A 12 1.82 3.51 -7.06
N ARG A 13 2.95 3.74 -7.74
CA ARG A 13 3.86 2.68 -8.20
C ARG A 13 4.65 2.07 -7.06
N TYR A 14 5.06 2.90 -6.09
CA TYR A 14 5.72 2.42 -4.88
C TYR A 14 4.79 1.49 -4.10
N LEU A 15 3.56 1.94 -3.83
CA LEU A 15 2.56 1.15 -3.10
C LEU A 15 2.20 -0.15 -3.82
N ARG A 16 2.08 -0.10 -5.15
CA ARG A 16 1.89 -1.29 -6.00
C ARG A 16 3.04 -2.27 -5.85
N GLY A 17 4.27 -1.78 -5.93
CA GLY A 17 5.48 -2.59 -5.81
C GLY A 17 5.61 -3.31 -4.46
N LEU A 18 5.10 -2.72 -3.37
CA LEU A 18 5.15 -3.35 -2.04
C LEU A 18 4.40 -4.69 -1.99
N TYR A 19 3.11 -4.70 -2.38
CA TYR A 19 2.34 -5.94 -2.33
C TYR A 19 2.64 -6.89 -3.49
N GLU A 20 3.01 -6.38 -4.67
CA GLU A 20 3.43 -7.24 -5.78
C GLU A 20 4.76 -7.93 -5.47
N GLY A 21 5.70 -7.23 -4.82
CA GLY A 21 6.95 -7.80 -4.32
C GLY A 21 6.75 -8.87 -3.23
N ALA A 22 5.68 -8.75 -2.44
CA ALA A 22 5.24 -9.77 -1.49
C ALA A 22 4.52 -10.97 -2.14
N GLY A 23 4.38 -11.00 -3.47
CA GLY A 23 3.66 -12.05 -4.20
C GLY A 23 2.14 -12.00 -4.01
N LEU A 24 1.59 -10.87 -3.55
CA LEU A 24 0.18 -10.70 -3.27
C LEU A 24 -0.55 -10.01 -4.42
N LYS A 25 -1.81 -10.36 -4.60
CA LYS A 25 -2.73 -9.59 -5.43
C LYS A 25 -3.28 -8.42 -4.63
N GLN A 26 -3.67 -7.35 -5.33
CA GLN A 26 -4.24 -6.14 -4.73
C GLN A 26 -5.40 -6.43 -3.75
N GLU A 27 -6.32 -7.34 -4.09
CA GLU A 27 -7.45 -7.68 -3.21
C GLU A 27 -7.02 -8.34 -1.89
N GLU A 28 -6.04 -9.25 -1.96
CA GLU A 28 -5.49 -9.92 -0.78
C GLU A 28 -4.68 -8.94 0.09
N ALA A 29 -3.89 -8.07 -0.53
CA ALA A 29 -3.15 -7.02 0.18
C ALA A 29 -4.11 -6.09 0.94
N ALA A 30 -5.19 -5.63 0.29
CA ALA A 30 -6.21 -4.81 0.91
C ALA A 30 -6.86 -5.51 2.12
N ARG A 31 -7.21 -6.80 1.97
CA ARG A 31 -7.78 -7.62 3.05
C ARG A 31 -6.82 -7.72 4.24
N ARG A 32 -5.53 -7.95 4.00
CA ARG A 32 -4.53 -8.11 5.06
C ARG A 32 -4.27 -6.83 5.85
N ILE A 33 -4.29 -5.67 5.19
CA ILE A 33 -4.12 -4.37 5.86
C ILE A 33 -5.44 -3.77 6.37
N GLY A 34 -6.56 -4.50 6.26
CA GLY A 34 -7.85 -4.11 6.82
C GLY A 34 -8.58 -2.99 6.07
N ILE A 35 -8.34 -2.82 4.76
CA ILE A 35 -9.06 -1.83 3.93
C ILE A 35 -9.82 -2.51 2.79
N THR A 36 -10.73 -1.77 2.14
CA THR A 36 -11.45 -2.30 0.98
C THR A 36 -10.55 -2.34 -0.26
N ALA A 37 -10.76 -3.34 -1.14
CA ALA A 37 -10.05 -3.42 -2.42
C ALA A 37 -10.28 -2.17 -3.31
N ARG A 38 -11.44 -1.52 -3.17
CA ARG A 38 -11.73 -0.23 -3.83
C ARG A 38 -10.86 0.90 -3.30
N ALA A 39 -10.67 0.99 -1.98
CA ALA A 39 -9.79 1.99 -1.39
C ALA A 39 -8.35 1.81 -1.88
N LEU A 40 -7.82 0.58 -1.81
CA LEU A 40 -6.47 0.30 -2.31
C LEU A 40 -6.34 0.61 -3.81
N ARG A 41 -7.34 0.27 -4.63
CA ARG A 41 -7.36 0.61 -6.07
C ARG A 41 -7.22 2.11 -6.31
N ASN A 42 -7.91 2.92 -5.51
CA ASN A 42 -7.82 4.37 -5.63
C ASN A 42 -6.42 4.89 -5.25
N TYR A 43 -5.72 4.23 -4.34
CA TYR A 43 -4.37 4.62 -3.93
C TYR A 43 -3.29 4.21 -4.95
N VAL A 44 -3.49 3.10 -5.67
CA VAL A 44 -2.51 2.60 -6.66
C VAL A 44 -2.86 2.92 -8.12
N SER A 45 -3.79 3.85 -8.32
CA SER A 45 -4.20 4.35 -9.63
C SER A 45 -3.29 5.50 -10.07
N GLU A 46 -2.65 5.37 -11.24
CA GLU A 46 -1.72 6.39 -11.77
C GLU A 46 -2.43 7.57 -12.46
N THR A 47 -3.69 7.43 -12.85
CA THR A 47 -4.39 8.40 -13.71
C THR A 47 -5.37 9.29 -12.95
N ALA A 48 -6.01 8.76 -11.91
CA ALA A 48 -7.04 9.47 -11.13
C ALA A 48 -7.06 9.01 -9.66
N GLY A 49 -5.90 8.58 -9.16
CA GLY A 49 -5.75 8.10 -7.80
C GLY A 49 -5.88 9.20 -6.75
N ARG A 50 -6.09 8.78 -5.51
CA ARG A 50 -5.91 9.64 -4.33
C ARG A 50 -4.60 9.28 -3.66
N GLU A 51 -3.96 10.24 -3.03
CA GLU A 51 -2.80 9.96 -2.19
C GLU A 51 -3.21 9.03 -1.04
N ALA A 52 -2.44 7.96 -0.86
CA ALA A 52 -2.63 7.07 0.28
C ALA A 52 -2.18 7.78 1.56
N PRO A 53 -2.95 7.72 2.65
CA PRO A 53 -2.47 8.13 3.96
C PRO A 53 -1.25 7.30 4.37
N TYR A 54 -0.30 7.89 5.11
CA TYR A 54 0.90 7.19 5.59
C TYR A 54 0.61 5.83 6.29
N PRO A 55 -0.44 5.66 7.12
CA PRO A 55 -0.77 4.36 7.69
C PRO A 55 -1.00 3.25 6.66
N VAL A 56 -1.54 3.58 5.48
CA VAL A 56 -1.76 2.60 4.40
C VAL A 56 -0.42 2.19 3.79
N GLN A 57 0.46 3.16 3.52
CA GLN A 57 1.83 2.87 3.07
C GLN A 57 2.55 1.98 4.07
N PHE A 58 2.60 2.39 5.35
CA PHE A 58 3.34 1.66 6.38
C PHE A 58 2.81 0.23 6.58
N ALA A 59 1.49 0.02 6.47
CA ALA A 59 0.92 -1.31 6.53
C ALA A 59 1.36 -2.19 5.34
N LEU A 60 1.43 -1.63 4.12
CA LEU A 60 1.96 -2.33 2.95
C LEU A 60 3.46 -2.62 3.06
N GLU A 61 4.24 -1.71 3.65
CA GLU A 61 5.66 -1.93 3.92
C GLU A 61 5.86 -3.08 4.90
N CYS A 62 5.06 -3.12 5.98
CA CYS A 62 5.08 -4.22 6.94
C CYS A 62 4.76 -5.55 6.26
N LEU A 63 3.72 -5.57 5.43
CA LEU A 63 3.30 -6.73 4.68
C LEU A 63 4.40 -7.21 3.71
N ALA A 64 5.10 -6.29 3.04
CA ALA A 64 6.20 -6.61 2.14
C ALA A 64 7.41 -7.22 2.88
N ASN A 65 7.63 -6.83 4.13
CA ASN A 65 8.74 -7.31 4.95
C ASN A 65 8.41 -8.59 5.75
N GLU A 66 7.20 -9.15 5.64
CA GLU A 66 6.81 -10.44 6.21
C GLU A 66 7.19 -11.64 5.31
N SER A 67 7.60 -11.38 4.07
CA SER A 67 7.82 -12.39 3.01
C SER A 67 9.27 -12.85 2.88
#